data_AF-A0A066U2F4-F1
#
_entry.id   AF-A0A066U2F4-F1
#
_cell.length_a   1.000
_cell.length_b   1.000
_cell.length_c   1.000
_cell.angle_alpha   90.00
_cell.angle_beta   90.00
_cell.angle_gamma   90.00
#
_symmetry.space_group_name_H-M   'P 1'
#
loop_
_entity.id
_entity.type
_entity.pdbx_description
1 polymer ?
#
loop_
_entity_poly.entity_id
_entity_poly.type
_entity_poly.pdbx_seq_one_letter_code
_entity_poly.pdbx_strand_id
1 'polypeptide(L)'
;MTDPMADLHDRGRENFEGLVEGGKARLDALFATVPALGELAVGTVYGHLHERPALDPRTREAATLAAIVAAGMVGPPLSVHLRTGLAAGLSPAEVCEVVVQTAAFAGFPRAVSAADQLNRLFEGHGLPIPPPPSPREAVLAHLAAPDGEVAEVLAEFPRTEVQATGSDRVLVSCFGDDTVPGAVLHCAVDGGDVTSVTVFRPR
;
A
#
# COMPACT_ATOMS: atom_id res chain seq x y z
N MET A 1 -46.84 -3.74 2.39
CA MET A 1 -45.48 -3.76 2.95
C MET A 1 -44.56 -4.06 1.79
N THR A 2 -43.59 -3.18 1.51
CA THR A 2 -42.54 -3.46 0.54
C THR A 2 -41.66 -4.59 1.06
N ASP A 3 -41.16 -5.45 0.18
CA ASP A 3 -40.24 -6.53 0.54
C ASP A 3 -38.87 -5.92 0.86
N PRO A 4 -38.40 -5.97 2.14
CA PRO A 4 -37.13 -5.36 2.52
C PRO A 4 -35.92 -5.90 1.74
N MET A 5 -35.97 -7.15 1.27
CA MET A 5 -34.88 -7.74 0.50
C MET A 5 -34.86 -7.21 -0.94
N ALA A 6 -36.03 -7.02 -1.54
CA ALA A 6 -36.14 -6.38 -2.85
C ALA A 6 -35.63 -4.93 -2.82
N ASP A 7 -36.00 -4.16 -1.78
CA ASP A 7 -35.54 -2.78 -1.62
C ASP A 7 -34.00 -2.69 -1.47
N LEU A 8 -33.40 -3.59 -0.69
CA LEU A 8 -31.94 -3.66 -0.56
C LEU A 8 -31.27 -4.06 -1.87
N HIS A 9 -31.83 -5.03 -2.58
CA HIS A 9 -31.31 -5.49 -3.86
C HIS A 9 -31.31 -4.36 -4.90
N ASP A 10 -32.41 -3.62 -5.03
CA ASP A 10 -32.53 -2.51 -5.99
C ASP A 10 -31.53 -1.40 -5.68
N ARG A 11 -31.43 -0.97 -4.42
CA ARG A 11 -30.41 -0.01 -3.97
C ARG A 11 -29.00 -0.51 -4.22
N GLY A 12 -28.74 -1.80 -3.94
CA GLY A 12 -27.45 -2.41 -4.16
C GLY A 12 -27.05 -2.39 -5.64
N ARG A 13 -28.00 -2.60 -6.55
CA ARG A 13 -27.76 -2.48 -7.99
C ARG A 13 -27.46 -1.05 -8.39
N GLU A 14 -28.23 -0.07 -7.91
CA GLU A 14 -28.00 1.36 -8.18
C GLU A 14 -26.60 1.79 -7.72
N ASN A 15 -26.23 1.42 -6.49
CA ASN A 15 -24.91 1.70 -5.94
C ASN A 15 -23.79 1.06 -6.78
N PHE A 16 -23.93 -0.22 -7.15
CA PHE A 16 -22.92 -0.88 -7.98
C PHE A 16 -22.79 -0.25 -9.38
N GLU A 17 -23.90 0.16 -9.99
CA GLU A 17 -23.90 0.87 -11.27
C GLU A 17 -23.15 2.20 -11.18
N GLY A 18 -23.28 2.93 -10.07
CA GLY A 18 -22.49 4.13 -9.81
C GLY A 18 -20.99 3.87 -9.58
N LEU A 19 -20.63 2.69 -9.07
CA LEU A 19 -19.24 2.32 -8.77
C LEU A 19 -18.49 1.70 -9.95
N VAL A 20 -19.20 1.06 -10.88
CA VAL A 20 -18.62 0.26 -11.95
C VAL A 20 -19.20 0.65 -13.30
N GLU A 21 -18.33 1.09 -14.21
CA GLU A 21 -18.71 1.32 -15.61
C GLU A 21 -19.35 0.06 -16.21
N GLY A 22 -20.53 0.23 -16.83
CA GLY A 22 -21.34 -0.88 -17.33
C GLY A 22 -21.88 -1.81 -16.24
N GLY A 23 -21.95 -1.33 -14.99
CA GLY A 23 -22.20 -2.14 -13.79
C GLY A 23 -23.49 -2.96 -13.87
N LYS A 24 -24.57 -2.40 -14.43
CA LYS A 24 -25.83 -3.10 -14.65
C LYS A 24 -25.65 -4.39 -15.45
N ALA A 25 -25.13 -4.27 -16.67
CA ALA A 25 -24.89 -5.42 -17.55
C ALA A 25 -23.87 -6.40 -16.96
N ARG A 26 -22.88 -5.89 -16.22
CA ARG A 26 -21.86 -6.71 -15.57
C ARG A 26 -22.42 -7.54 -14.40
N LEU A 27 -23.30 -6.97 -13.57
CA LEU A 27 -23.99 -7.72 -12.51
C LEU A 27 -24.89 -8.81 -13.11
N ASP A 28 -25.66 -8.45 -14.13
CA ASP A 28 -26.57 -9.38 -14.80
C ASP A 28 -25.79 -10.56 -15.39
N ALA A 29 -24.64 -10.29 -16.03
CA ALA A 29 -23.76 -11.33 -16.55
C ALA A 29 -23.07 -12.16 -15.44
N LEU A 30 -22.62 -11.52 -14.36
CA LEU A 30 -21.91 -12.19 -13.26
C LEU A 30 -22.77 -13.25 -12.56
N PHE A 31 -24.05 -12.95 -12.36
CA PHE A 31 -24.98 -13.82 -11.65
C PHE A 31 -25.95 -14.58 -12.57
N ALA A 32 -25.79 -14.51 -13.90
CA ALA A 32 -26.68 -15.15 -14.86
C ALA A 32 -26.91 -16.65 -14.59
N THR A 33 -25.86 -17.38 -14.21
CA THR A 33 -25.93 -18.82 -13.92
C THR A 33 -26.38 -19.11 -12.48
N VAL A 34 -26.28 -18.14 -11.57
CA VAL A 34 -26.55 -18.28 -10.13
C VAL A 34 -27.33 -17.07 -9.57
N PRO A 35 -28.55 -16.79 -10.08
CA PRO A 35 -29.28 -15.55 -9.76
C PRO A 35 -29.61 -15.41 -8.27
N ALA A 36 -29.83 -16.52 -7.55
CA ALA A 36 -30.04 -16.51 -6.10
C ALA A 36 -28.84 -15.95 -5.32
N LEU A 37 -27.61 -16.13 -5.83
CA LEU A 37 -26.43 -15.50 -5.22
C LEU A 37 -26.44 -13.98 -5.46
N GLY A 38 -26.90 -13.52 -6.62
CA GLY A 38 -27.07 -12.10 -6.92
C GLY A 38 -28.05 -11.43 -5.96
N GLU A 39 -29.21 -12.05 -5.74
CA GLU A 39 -30.23 -11.57 -4.80
C GLU A 39 -29.64 -11.39 -3.38
N LEU A 40 -28.92 -12.39 -2.89
CA LEU A 40 -28.31 -12.37 -1.56
C LEU A 40 -27.13 -11.40 -1.48
N ALA A 41 -26.23 -11.41 -2.46
CA ALA A 41 -24.97 -10.67 -2.41
C ALA A 41 -25.15 -9.20 -2.72
N VAL A 42 -25.95 -8.85 -3.74
CA VAL A 42 -26.06 -7.45 -4.20
C VAL A 42 -26.72 -6.58 -3.14
N GLY A 43 -27.85 -7.02 -2.59
CA GLY A 43 -28.54 -6.27 -1.53
C GLY A 43 -27.72 -6.20 -0.24
N THR A 44 -27.09 -7.32 0.16
CA THR A 44 -26.29 -7.36 1.39
C THR A 44 -25.02 -6.52 1.28
N VAL A 45 -24.26 -6.66 0.21
CA VAL A 45 -22.96 -5.98 0.07
C VAL A 45 -23.17 -4.52 -0.31
N TYR A 46 -23.86 -4.25 -1.41
CA TYR A 46 -23.94 -2.92 -1.98
C TYR A 46 -25.13 -2.11 -1.43
N GLY A 47 -26.24 -2.75 -1.05
CA GLY A 47 -27.42 -2.07 -0.51
C GLY A 47 -27.42 -1.90 1.02
N HIS A 48 -26.56 -2.64 1.73
CA HIS A 48 -26.49 -2.59 3.20
C HIS A 48 -25.07 -2.37 3.74
N LEU A 49 -24.15 -3.30 3.50
CA LEU A 49 -22.82 -3.30 4.14
C LEU A 49 -22.02 -2.03 3.81
N HIS A 50 -22.00 -1.61 2.54
CA HIS A 50 -21.27 -0.43 2.08
C HIS A 50 -21.83 0.88 2.65
N GLU A 51 -23.13 0.96 2.92
CA GLU A 51 -23.78 2.18 3.40
C GLU A 51 -23.73 2.37 4.93
N ARG A 52 -23.16 1.40 5.67
CA ARG A 52 -23.08 1.49 7.13
C ARG A 52 -22.25 2.71 7.56
N PRO A 53 -22.74 3.61 8.42
CA PRO A 53 -22.15 4.95 8.59
C PRO A 53 -20.85 5.00 9.40
N ALA A 54 -20.46 3.90 10.04
CA ALA A 54 -19.34 3.90 11.00
C ALA A 54 -17.95 4.07 10.35
N LEU A 55 -17.81 3.76 9.05
CA LEU A 55 -16.58 3.95 8.29
C LEU A 55 -16.88 4.71 7.01
N ASP A 56 -16.06 5.72 6.71
CA ASP A 56 -16.07 6.38 5.40
C ASP A 56 -15.65 5.40 4.28
N PRO A 57 -15.95 5.70 3.01
CA PRO A 57 -15.63 4.83 1.89
C PRO A 57 -14.13 4.50 1.75
N ARG A 58 -13.23 5.46 1.99
CA ARG A 58 -11.77 5.26 1.87
C ARG A 58 -11.28 4.26 2.90
N THR A 59 -11.67 4.43 4.16
CA THR A 59 -11.32 3.54 5.27
C THR A 59 -11.90 2.13 5.06
N ARG A 60 -13.13 2.04 4.53
CA ARG A 60 -13.76 0.75 4.22
C ARG A 60 -13.02 0.00 3.11
N GLU A 61 -12.57 0.69 2.07
CA GLU A 61 -11.82 0.07 0.99
C GLU A 61 -10.43 -0.38 1.44
N ALA A 62 -9.75 0.39 2.29
CA ALA A 62 -8.49 -0.04 2.90
C ALA A 62 -8.64 -1.33 3.71
N ALA A 63 -9.71 -1.42 4.53
CA ALA A 63 -10.02 -2.63 5.30
C ALA A 63 -10.38 -3.82 4.40
N THR A 64 -11.13 -3.58 3.31
CA THR A 64 -11.52 -4.61 2.35
C THR A 64 -10.30 -5.14 1.59
N LEU A 65 -9.40 -4.27 1.13
CA LEU A 65 -8.13 -4.65 0.51
C LEU A 65 -7.28 -5.51 1.45
N ALA A 66 -7.15 -5.11 2.73
CA ALA A 66 -6.43 -5.90 3.72
C ALA A 66 -7.04 -7.32 3.86
N ALA A 67 -8.37 -7.42 3.93
CA ALA A 67 -9.07 -8.70 4.03
C ALA A 67 -8.89 -9.57 2.76
N ILE A 68 -8.93 -8.96 1.57
CA ILE A 68 -8.71 -9.64 0.29
C ILE A 68 -7.30 -10.23 0.22
N VAL A 69 -6.29 -9.43 0.57
CA VAL A 69 -4.89 -9.87 0.59
C VAL A 69 -4.69 -10.94 1.65
N ALA A 70 -5.24 -10.75 2.85
CA ALA A 70 -5.17 -11.72 3.93
C ALA A 70 -5.81 -13.06 3.56
N ALA A 71 -6.86 -13.06 2.74
CA ALA A 71 -7.50 -14.26 2.21
C ALA A 71 -6.78 -14.88 1.00
N GLY A 72 -5.74 -14.22 0.46
CA GLY A 72 -5.02 -14.67 -0.74
C GLY A 72 -5.82 -14.48 -2.04
N MET A 73 -6.84 -13.61 -2.04
CA MET A 73 -7.75 -13.39 -3.17
C MET A 73 -7.16 -12.40 -4.19
N VAL A 74 -5.94 -12.67 -4.69
CA VAL A 74 -5.17 -11.79 -5.58
C VAL A 74 -5.70 -11.73 -7.03
N GLY A 75 -6.87 -12.30 -7.30
CA GLY A 75 -7.51 -12.29 -8.61
C GLY A 75 -8.45 -11.09 -8.83
N PRO A 76 -9.64 -11.31 -9.41
CA PRO A 76 -10.61 -10.25 -9.65
C PRO A 76 -10.96 -9.37 -8.43
N PRO A 77 -11.09 -9.89 -7.19
CA PRO A 77 -11.40 -9.06 -6.03
C PRO A 77 -10.36 -7.95 -5.79
N LEU A 78 -9.06 -8.27 -5.86
CA LEU A 78 -7.99 -7.29 -5.66
C LEU A 78 -8.03 -6.19 -6.74
N SER A 79 -8.28 -6.55 -8.00
CA SER A 79 -8.40 -5.59 -9.09
C SER A 79 -9.61 -4.65 -8.92
N VAL A 80 -10.77 -5.19 -8.54
CA VAL A 80 -11.98 -4.40 -8.32
C VAL A 80 -11.77 -3.41 -7.18
N HIS A 81 -11.26 -3.88 -6.04
CA HIS A 81 -11.10 -3.06 -4.85
C HIS A 81 -9.91 -2.11 -4.90
N LEU A 82 -8.91 -2.36 -5.75
CA LEU A 82 -7.94 -1.35 -6.12
C LEU A 82 -8.65 -0.16 -6.78
N ARG A 83 -9.46 -0.42 -7.81
CA ARG A 83 -10.12 0.65 -8.57
C ARG A 83 -11.14 1.41 -7.71
N THR A 84 -11.98 0.71 -6.94
CA THR A 84 -12.95 1.39 -6.06
C THR A 84 -12.28 2.11 -4.91
N GLY A 85 -11.18 1.57 -4.37
CA GLY A 85 -10.32 2.24 -3.39
C GLY A 85 -9.73 3.55 -3.90
N LEU A 86 -9.17 3.56 -5.12
CA LEU A 86 -8.66 4.78 -5.75
C LEU A 86 -9.78 5.80 -5.99
N ALA A 87 -10.95 5.36 -6.45
CA ALA A 87 -12.12 6.23 -6.63
C ALA A 87 -12.65 6.79 -5.30
N ALA A 88 -12.50 6.04 -4.20
CA ALA A 88 -12.80 6.48 -2.84
C ALA A 88 -11.71 7.39 -2.24
N GLY A 89 -10.60 7.63 -2.95
CA GLY A 89 -9.55 8.56 -2.55
C GLY A 89 -8.32 7.92 -1.88
N LEU A 90 -8.15 6.59 -1.96
CA LEU A 90 -6.87 5.98 -1.62
C LEU A 90 -5.80 6.38 -2.64
N SER A 91 -4.58 6.65 -2.17
CA SER A 91 -3.43 6.77 -3.06
C SER A 91 -2.81 5.40 -3.38
N PRO A 92 -2.08 5.24 -4.49
CA PRO A 92 -1.30 4.02 -4.75
C PRO A 92 -0.36 3.65 -3.60
N ALA A 93 0.26 4.65 -2.96
CA ALA A 93 1.12 4.45 -1.79
C ALA A 93 0.37 3.87 -0.59
N GLU A 94 -0.85 4.34 -0.32
CA GLU A 94 -1.70 3.80 0.75
C GLU A 94 -2.12 2.36 0.48
N VAL A 95 -2.39 2.01 -0.78
CA VAL A 95 -2.69 0.61 -1.15
C VAL A 95 -1.48 -0.28 -0.90
N CYS A 96 -0.28 0.15 -1.30
CA CYS A 96 0.95 -0.57 -1.01
C CYS A 96 1.17 -0.75 0.50
N GLU A 97 0.92 0.30 1.29
CA GLU A 97 1.05 0.24 2.75
C GLU A 97 0.06 -0.76 3.38
N VAL A 98 -1.18 -0.83 2.88
CA VAL A 98 -2.15 -1.85 3.31
C VAL A 98 -1.62 -3.28 3.09
N VAL A 99 -0.92 -3.53 1.97
CA VAL A 99 -0.29 -4.84 1.71
C VAL A 99 0.84 -5.12 2.69
N VAL A 100 1.67 -4.12 3.00
CA VAL A 100 2.76 -4.22 3.99
C VAL A 100 2.19 -4.54 5.38
N GLN A 101 1.18 -3.81 5.83
CA GLN A 101 0.50 -4.07 7.11
C GLN A 101 -0.10 -5.48 7.14
N THR A 102 -0.69 -5.92 6.03
CA THR A 102 -1.27 -7.26 5.93
C THR A 102 -0.22 -8.37 6.04
N ALA A 103 1.01 -8.14 5.57
CA ALA A 103 2.10 -9.12 5.68
C ALA A 103 2.40 -9.51 7.14
N ALA A 104 2.30 -8.54 8.06
CA ALA A 104 2.56 -8.76 9.49
C ALA A 104 1.55 -9.72 10.13
N PHE A 105 0.29 -9.73 9.66
CA PHE A 105 -0.80 -10.52 10.26
C PHE A 105 -1.16 -11.78 9.47
N ALA A 106 -1.00 -11.75 8.14
CA ALA A 106 -1.39 -12.84 7.24
C ALA A 106 -0.21 -13.56 6.58
N GLY A 107 1.02 -13.11 6.84
CA GLY A 107 2.26 -13.70 6.36
C GLY A 107 2.74 -13.14 5.01
N PHE A 108 4.06 -13.09 4.85
CA PHE A 108 4.73 -12.58 3.66
C PHE A 108 4.31 -13.25 2.34
N PRO A 109 4.06 -14.57 2.23
CA PRO A 109 3.70 -15.17 0.95
C PRO A 109 2.45 -14.55 0.31
N ARG A 110 1.42 -14.25 1.11
CA ARG A 110 0.18 -13.63 0.61
C ARG A 110 0.41 -12.18 0.17
N ALA A 111 1.18 -11.42 0.95
CA ALA A 111 1.54 -10.05 0.61
C ALA A 111 2.41 -9.99 -0.66
N VAL A 112 3.35 -10.92 -0.84
CA VAL A 112 4.17 -11.03 -2.05
C VAL A 112 3.31 -11.34 -3.28
N SER A 113 2.37 -12.28 -3.18
CA SER A 113 1.43 -12.55 -4.29
C SER A 113 0.57 -11.34 -4.63
N ALA A 114 0.13 -10.57 -3.63
CA ALA A 114 -0.61 -9.34 -3.87
C ALA A 114 0.27 -8.26 -4.52
N ALA A 115 1.52 -8.13 -4.10
CA ALA A 115 2.47 -7.19 -4.68
C ALA A 115 2.75 -7.48 -6.16
N ASP A 116 2.95 -8.75 -6.56
CA ASP A 116 3.11 -9.12 -7.98
C ASP A 116 1.89 -8.70 -8.81
N GLN A 117 0.69 -8.97 -8.29
CA GLN A 117 -0.53 -8.57 -8.98
C GLN A 117 -0.68 -7.04 -9.05
N LEU A 118 -0.34 -6.32 -7.99
CA LEU A 118 -0.42 -4.86 -7.97
C LEU A 118 0.54 -4.23 -8.99
N ASN A 119 1.73 -4.78 -9.20
CA ASN A 119 2.64 -4.32 -10.27
C ASN A 119 1.94 -4.30 -11.63
N ARG A 120 1.27 -5.41 -11.99
CA ARG A 120 0.52 -5.53 -13.27
C ARG A 120 -0.65 -4.56 -13.33
N LEU A 121 -1.36 -4.39 -12.22
CA LEU A 121 -2.51 -3.49 -12.15
C LEU A 121 -2.08 -2.03 -12.26
N PHE A 122 -0.99 -1.62 -11.61
CA PHE A 122 -0.49 -0.26 -11.68
C PHE A 122 -0.04 0.09 -13.10
N GLU A 123 0.74 -0.82 -13.72
CA GLU A 123 1.14 -0.69 -15.13
C GLU A 123 -0.09 -0.55 -16.04
N GLY A 124 -1.09 -1.44 -15.91
CA GLY A 124 -2.29 -1.43 -16.74
C GLY A 124 -3.18 -0.18 -16.58
N HIS A 125 -3.09 0.53 -15.46
CA HIS A 125 -3.82 1.78 -15.22
C HIS A 125 -2.96 3.04 -15.40
N GLY A 126 -1.70 2.90 -15.82
CA GLY A 126 -0.76 4.03 -15.94
C GLY A 126 -0.47 4.71 -14.60
N LEU A 127 -0.61 3.99 -13.49
CA LEU A 127 -0.36 4.52 -12.15
C LEU A 127 1.14 4.53 -11.87
N PRO A 128 1.66 5.56 -11.15
CA PRO A 128 3.04 5.54 -10.72
C PRO A 128 3.29 4.34 -9.80
N ILE A 129 4.37 3.63 -10.09
CA ILE A 129 5.05 2.70 -9.17
C ILE A 129 6.20 3.55 -8.63
N PRO A 130 6.44 3.78 -7.32
CA PRO A 130 6.02 3.07 -6.09
C PRO A 130 5.55 4.05 -4.96
N PRO A 131 5.36 3.58 -3.70
CA PRO A 131 5.52 4.45 -2.53
C PRO A 131 6.90 5.13 -2.51
N PRO A 132 7.08 6.21 -1.71
CA PRO A 132 8.41 6.78 -1.47
C PRO A 132 9.40 5.71 -1.02
N PRO A 133 10.70 5.83 -1.36
CA PRO A 133 11.72 4.87 -0.95
C PRO A 133 11.68 4.69 0.56
N SER A 134 11.98 3.47 1.03
CA SER A 134 12.16 3.25 2.46
C SER A 134 13.24 4.20 3.00
N PRO A 135 13.22 4.58 4.29
CA PRO A 135 14.25 5.44 4.86
C PRO A 135 15.67 4.97 4.55
N ARG A 136 15.89 3.64 4.57
CA ARG A 136 17.17 3.03 4.21
C ARG A 136 17.55 3.27 2.75
N GLU A 137 16.62 3.12 1.82
CA GLU A 137 16.85 3.37 0.40
C GLU A 137 17.11 4.85 0.12
N ALA A 138 16.35 5.75 0.76
CA ALA A 138 16.58 7.19 0.68
C ALA A 138 18.00 7.56 1.11
N VAL A 139 18.46 6.99 2.24
CA VAL A 139 19.83 7.22 2.72
C VAL A 139 20.87 6.59 1.80
N LEU A 140 20.67 5.38 1.30
CA LEU A 140 21.58 4.78 0.32
C LEU A 140 21.72 5.64 -0.94
N ALA A 141 20.63 6.23 -1.42
CA ALA A 141 20.66 7.17 -2.55
C ALA A 141 21.43 8.45 -2.21
N HIS A 142 21.23 9.02 -1.02
CA HIS A 142 21.98 10.18 -0.54
C HIS A 142 23.50 9.88 -0.43
N LEU A 143 23.88 8.71 0.07
CA LEU A 143 25.29 8.30 0.18
C LEU A 143 25.97 8.06 -1.19
N ALA A 144 25.20 7.81 -2.25
CA ALA A 144 25.74 7.62 -3.61
C ALA A 144 26.15 8.95 -4.28
N ALA A 145 25.60 10.07 -3.81
CA ALA A 145 25.96 11.42 -4.26
C ALA A 145 26.05 12.35 -3.03
N PRO A 146 27.03 12.11 -2.13
CA PRO A 146 27.11 12.82 -0.87
C PRO A 146 27.62 14.25 -1.08
N ASP A 147 27.21 15.16 -0.21
CA ASP A 147 27.68 16.54 -0.17
C ASP A 147 28.12 16.95 1.24
N GLY A 148 28.75 18.13 1.33
CA GLY A 148 29.18 18.73 2.59
C GLY A 148 30.00 17.81 3.49
N GLU A 149 29.70 17.82 4.79
CA GLU A 149 30.41 17.01 5.79
C GLU A 149 30.26 15.51 5.55
N VAL A 150 29.16 15.06 4.94
CA VAL A 150 28.94 13.64 4.62
C VAL A 150 29.96 13.18 3.56
N ALA A 151 30.20 13.99 2.54
CA ALA A 151 31.21 13.67 1.52
C ALA A 151 32.62 13.57 2.12
N GLU A 152 32.96 14.44 3.07
CA GLU A 152 34.25 14.41 3.79
C GLU A 152 34.39 13.13 4.61
N VAL A 153 33.36 12.75 5.36
CA VAL A 153 33.33 11.50 6.14
C VAL A 153 33.50 10.28 5.25
N LEU A 154 32.79 10.22 4.12
CA LEU A 154 32.85 9.08 3.21
C LEU A 154 34.17 9.01 2.42
N ALA A 155 34.85 10.15 2.21
CA ALA A 155 36.21 10.16 1.66
C ALA A 155 37.23 9.57 2.64
N GLU A 156 37.06 9.81 3.94
CA GLU A 156 37.92 9.27 5.01
C GLU A 156 37.57 7.80 5.34
N PHE A 157 36.28 7.46 5.33
CA PHE A 157 35.73 6.17 5.75
C PHE A 157 34.80 5.60 4.66
N PRO A 158 35.35 5.02 3.58
CA PRO A 158 34.58 4.69 2.37
C PRO A 158 33.69 3.44 2.50
N ARG A 159 33.91 2.60 3.51
CA ARG A 159 33.07 1.41 3.74
C ARG A 159 31.91 1.78 4.66
N THR A 160 30.69 1.44 4.27
CA THR A 160 29.48 1.81 5.05
C THR A 160 28.59 0.62 5.36
N GLU A 161 28.07 0.55 6.57
CA GLU A 161 26.94 -0.30 6.94
C GLU A 161 25.72 0.57 7.25
N VAL A 162 24.61 0.33 6.54
CA VAL A 162 23.39 1.15 6.64
C VAL A 162 22.26 0.34 7.27
N GLN A 163 21.78 0.81 8.42
CA GLN A 163 20.74 0.17 9.21
C GLN A 163 19.60 1.15 9.52
N ALA A 164 18.37 0.83 9.10
CA ALA A 164 17.19 1.55 9.57
C ALA A 164 16.95 1.24 11.06
N THR A 165 16.70 2.27 11.85
CA THR A 165 16.46 2.19 13.30
C THR A 165 15.09 2.68 13.71
N GLY A 166 14.34 3.29 12.78
CA GLY A 166 12.95 3.72 12.95
C GLY A 166 12.27 3.90 11.60
N SER A 167 11.04 4.40 11.62
CA SER A 167 10.27 4.72 10.40
C SER A 167 10.80 5.94 9.65
N ASP A 168 11.61 6.77 10.30
CA ASP A 168 12.20 8.01 9.78
C ASP A 168 13.70 8.11 10.09
N ARG A 169 14.33 7.05 10.62
CA ARG A 169 15.72 7.08 11.12
C ARG A 169 16.58 5.97 10.56
N VAL A 170 17.80 6.33 10.20
CA VAL A 170 18.83 5.42 9.69
C VAL A 170 20.16 5.77 10.31
N LEU A 171 20.90 4.74 10.73
CA LEU A 171 22.30 4.85 11.11
C LEU A 171 23.18 4.36 9.96
N VAL A 172 24.26 5.09 9.70
CA VAL A 172 25.31 4.72 8.76
C VAL A 172 26.62 4.63 9.53
N SER A 173 27.09 3.42 9.78
CA SER A 173 28.43 3.18 10.34
C SER A 173 29.44 3.30 9.20
N CYS A 174 30.41 4.19 9.32
CA CYS A 174 31.45 4.44 8.30
C CYS A 174 32.80 3.93 8.82
N PHE A 175 33.49 3.14 8.00
CA PHE A 175 34.70 2.42 8.37
C PHE A 175 35.85 2.78 7.41
N GLY A 176 37.05 2.91 7.99
CA GLY A 176 38.31 2.92 7.25
C GLY A 176 38.74 1.48 6.98
N ASP A 177 39.98 1.13 7.29
CA ASP A 177 40.49 -0.25 7.18
C ASP A 177 40.14 -1.14 8.40
N ASP A 178 39.81 -0.53 9.54
CA ASP A 178 39.43 -1.25 10.76
C ASP A 178 37.95 -1.72 10.74
N THR A 179 37.63 -2.60 11.67
CA THR A 179 36.29 -3.12 12.01
C THR A 179 35.52 -2.21 12.97
N VAL A 180 36.17 -1.22 13.57
CA VAL A 180 35.51 -0.19 14.40
C VAL A 180 35.13 0.99 13.50
N PRO A 181 33.87 1.49 13.57
CA PRO A 181 33.48 2.66 12.80
C PRO A 181 34.30 3.89 13.21
N GLY A 182 34.91 4.58 12.25
CA GLY A 182 35.58 5.85 12.46
C GLY A 182 34.62 7.04 12.47
N ALA A 183 33.42 6.86 11.93
CA ALA A 183 32.30 7.80 12.06
C ALA A 183 30.95 7.07 12.02
N VAL A 184 29.92 7.70 12.58
CA VAL A 184 28.53 7.28 12.47
C VAL A 184 27.70 8.46 12.00
N LEU A 185 26.93 8.27 10.94
CA LEU A 185 25.92 9.23 10.48
C LEU A 185 24.56 8.83 11.05
N HIS A 186 23.84 9.77 11.63
CA HIS A 186 22.45 9.60 12.02
C HIS A 186 21.57 10.44 11.10
N CYS A 187 20.85 9.78 10.20
CA CYS A 187 20.05 10.40 9.16
C CYS A 187 18.57 10.42 9.56
N ALA A 188 17.91 11.55 9.36
CA ALA A 188 16.46 11.68 9.39
C ALA A 188 15.91 11.67 7.96
N VAL A 189 14.80 10.98 7.74
CA VAL A 189 14.14 10.86 6.43
C VAL A 189 12.68 11.26 6.55
N ASP A 190 12.20 12.07 5.61
CA ASP A 190 10.77 12.40 5.46
C ASP A 190 10.37 12.27 4.00
N GLY A 191 9.27 11.58 3.70
CA GLY A 191 8.74 11.45 2.34
C GLY A 191 9.68 10.81 1.30
N GLY A 192 10.79 10.18 1.73
CA GLY A 192 11.83 9.66 0.85
C GLY A 192 13.06 10.55 0.69
N ASP A 193 13.07 11.72 1.32
CA ASP A 193 14.18 12.67 1.30
C ASP A 193 14.94 12.68 2.63
N VAL A 194 16.28 12.71 2.57
CA VAL A 194 17.12 12.90 3.77
C VAL A 194 17.03 14.36 4.20
N THR A 195 16.38 14.63 5.34
CA THR A 195 16.12 16.00 5.81
C THR A 195 17.22 16.54 6.73
N SER A 196 17.95 15.65 7.39
CA SER A 196 19.12 16.02 8.19
C SER A 196 20.06 14.84 8.40
N VAL A 197 21.35 15.14 8.53
CA VAL A 197 22.39 14.18 8.88
C VAL A 197 23.20 14.75 10.05
N THR A 198 23.28 14.00 11.15
CA THR A 198 24.18 14.31 12.27
C THR A 198 25.39 13.40 12.22
N VAL A 199 26.58 13.99 12.18
CA VAL A 199 27.85 13.26 12.13
C VAL A 199 28.42 13.07 13.53
N PHE A 200 28.76 11.84 13.88
CA PHE A 200 29.46 11.50 15.12
C PHE A 200 30.80 10.86 14.78
N ARG A 201 31.89 11.43 15.32
CA ARG A 201 33.23 10.84 15.26
C ARG A 201 33.62 10.36 16.66
N PRO A 202 33.81 9.05 16.88
CA PRO A 202 34.32 8.54 18.16
C PRO A 202 35.69 9.18 18.45
N ARG A 203 35.89 9.61 19.70
CA ARG A 203 37.19 10.12 20.16
C ARG A 203 38.17 9.00 20.46
#